data_AF-A0A1J1I424-F1
#
_entry.id   AF-A0A1J1I424-F1
#
_cell.length_a   1.000
_cell.length_b   1.000
_cell.length_c   1.000
_cell.angle_alpha   90.00
_cell.angle_beta   90.00
_cell.angle_gamma   90.00
#
_symmetry.space_group_name_H-M   'P 1'
#
loop_
_entity.id
_entity.type
_entity.pdbx_description
1 polymer ?
#
loop_
_entity_poly.entity_id
_entity_poly.type
_entity_poly.pdbx_seq_one_letter_code
_entity_poly.pdbx_strand_id
1 'polypeptide(L)'
;MSHRKFSAPRHGSMAFYPKKRAQRHRGKVKAFPKDDPTKPVHLTCFMSYKAGMTHIVREADRPGSKINKKEVVEAVTILETPPIVVVGAVGYIETPHGPRALVNVWAQHLSEECRRRFYKNWYSCKKKAFTKASKKWTDDLGKKSIEDNFNKMIRYCKVVRILVHSQVSEFNFNYYSTSPDPNCIRLIKQGQKKAHIMEIQLNGGTIEDKVKWVKEHLEKTIPVSQVFAQDEMVDCVAVTKGKGFKGVTSRWHTKKLPRKTHKGLRKVACIGAWHPSRVAFTVARAGQKGYHHRTEINKKIYRIGAGIHTKDGKIVKNNASTQYDITDKSITPMGGFPFYGEVNNDFLMIKGCCIGAKKRIITLRKSLLVHTKRSALETINLKFIDTSSKLGHGRFQTSGIRGKGFRGVKSRWHTKKLPRKTHKGLRKVACIGAWHPSRVAFTVARAGQKGYHHRTEINKKIYRIGAGIHTKDGKIVKNNASTQYDITDKSITPMGGFPFYGEVNNDFLMIKGCCIGAKKRIITLRKSLLVHTKRSALETINLKFIDTSSKLGHGRFQTSGDKSTFMGALKKDRIREEKAQAAAAAAKK
;
A
#
# COMPACT_ATOMS: atom_id res chain seq x y z
N MET A 1 26.61 -45.67 28.36
CA MET A 1 25.18 -45.33 28.52
C MET A 1 24.38 -46.15 27.51
N SER A 2 23.42 -46.96 27.98
CA SER A 2 22.60 -47.84 27.12
C SER A 2 21.48 -47.07 26.42
N HIS A 3 20.38 -46.79 27.11
CA HIS A 3 19.21 -46.10 26.57
C HIS A 3 19.08 -44.67 27.13
N ARG A 4 18.14 -43.90 26.57
CA ARG A 4 17.87 -42.53 27.01
C ARG A 4 17.25 -42.54 28.42
N LYS A 5 17.97 -42.04 29.42
CA LYS A 5 17.57 -42.04 30.85
C LYS A 5 16.21 -41.40 31.15
N PHE A 6 15.83 -40.33 30.43
CA PHE A 6 14.53 -39.66 30.59
C PHE A 6 13.84 -39.46 29.25
N SER A 7 12.57 -39.84 29.15
CA SER A 7 11.75 -39.62 27.98
C SER A 7 11.48 -38.11 27.78
N ALA A 8 11.45 -37.67 26.52
CA ALA A 8 10.89 -36.36 26.19
C ALA A 8 10.46 -36.32 24.73
N PRO A 9 9.51 -35.44 24.37
CA PRO A 9 9.03 -35.31 23.01
C PRO A 9 10.14 -34.97 22.01
N ARG A 10 9.89 -35.34 20.76
CA ARG A 10 10.77 -35.02 19.65
C ARG A 10 10.80 -33.51 19.39
N HIS A 11 12.00 -32.94 19.21
CA HIS A 11 12.16 -31.55 18.79
C HIS A 11 11.81 -31.36 17.31
N GLY A 12 10.63 -30.79 17.06
CA GLY A 12 10.17 -30.37 15.73
C GLY A 12 9.60 -31.51 14.87
N SER A 13 8.56 -31.17 14.09
CA SER A 13 7.87 -32.12 13.23
C SER A 13 8.69 -32.48 11.97
N MET A 14 8.65 -33.78 11.61
CA MET A 14 9.24 -34.34 10.39
C MET A 14 8.33 -34.32 9.19
N ALA A 15 7.01 -34.16 9.38
CA ALA A 15 6.04 -34.01 8.28
C ALA A 15 6.33 -32.77 7.40
N PHE A 16 7.11 -31.83 7.93
CA PHE A 16 7.53 -30.61 7.24
C PHE A 16 8.98 -30.64 6.74
N TYR A 17 9.60 -31.82 6.71
CA TYR A 17 10.87 -32.06 6.03
C TYR A 17 10.62 -32.24 4.52
N PRO A 18 11.52 -31.79 3.63
CA PRO A 18 12.74 -31.02 3.87
C PRO A 18 12.49 -29.54 4.22
N LYS A 19 13.20 -29.02 5.22
CA LYS A 19 13.13 -27.61 5.65
C LYS A 19 14.01 -26.70 4.79
N LYS A 20 13.68 -26.57 3.49
CA LYS A 20 14.39 -25.76 2.48
C LYS A 20 13.59 -24.51 2.05
N ARG A 21 14.24 -23.58 1.32
CA ARG A 21 13.55 -22.42 0.72
C ARG A 21 12.53 -22.91 -0.31
N ALA A 22 11.33 -22.33 -0.29
CA ALA A 22 10.34 -22.51 -1.33
C ALA A 22 10.86 -21.92 -2.64
N GLN A 23 10.75 -22.66 -3.75
CA GLN A 23 11.15 -22.19 -5.07
C GLN A 23 10.18 -21.12 -5.61
N ARG A 24 8.88 -21.31 -5.36
CA ARG A 24 7.84 -20.34 -5.74
C ARG A 24 7.64 -19.33 -4.62
N HIS A 25 7.51 -18.05 -4.98
CA HIS A 25 7.22 -16.98 -4.01
C HIS A 25 5.77 -17.03 -3.50
N ARG A 26 4.82 -17.39 -4.38
CA ARG A 26 3.42 -17.61 -4.04
C ARG A 26 3.20 -19.02 -3.49
N GLY A 27 2.20 -19.16 -2.61
CA GLY A 27 1.64 -20.46 -2.27
C GLY A 27 1.11 -21.20 -3.51
N LYS A 28 1.65 -22.39 -3.81
CA LYS A 28 1.03 -23.31 -4.79
C LYS A 28 -0.10 -24.06 -4.08
N VAL A 29 -1.30 -24.02 -4.61
CA VAL A 29 -2.39 -24.92 -4.20
C VAL A 29 -2.07 -26.30 -4.78
N LYS A 30 -1.88 -27.28 -3.88
CA LYS A 30 -1.53 -28.66 -4.27
C LYS A 30 -2.75 -29.55 -4.46
N ALA A 31 -3.84 -29.23 -3.77
CA ALA A 31 -5.12 -29.92 -3.83
C ALA A 31 -6.24 -28.89 -3.78
N PHE A 32 -7.28 -29.08 -4.56
CA PHE A 32 -8.50 -28.28 -4.55
C PHE A 32 -9.60 -29.05 -3.80
N PRO A 33 -10.68 -28.39 -3.37
CA PRO A 33 -11.85 -29.07 -2.85
C PRO A 33 -12.36 -30.13 -3.83
N LYS A 34 -12.89 -31.24 -3.31
CA LYS A 34 -13.51 -32.27 -4.14
C LYS A 34 -14.69 -31.65 -4.90
N ASP A 35 -14.80 -32.00 -6.16
CA ASP A 35 -15.85 -31.49 -7.03
C ASP A 35 -17.19 -32.18 -6.72
N ASP A 36 -18.27 -31.42 -6.87
CA ASP A 36 -19.64 -31.83 -6.60
C ASP A 36 -20.55 -31.25 -7.70
N PRO A 37 -20.89 -32.04 -8.73
CA PRO A 37 -21.65 -31.58 -9.89
C PRO A 37 -23.04 -31.02 -9.56
N THR A 38 -23.61 -31.36 -8.39
CA THR A 38 -24.96 -30.88 -7.99
C THR A 38 -24.99 -29.40 -7.65
N LYS A 39 -23.84 -28.81 -7.31
CA LYS A 39 -23.73 -27.39 -6.95
C LYS A 39 -23.57 -26.54 -8.20
N PRO A 40 -23.96 -25.25 -8.17
CA PRO A 40 -23.67 -24.33 -9.25
C PRO A 40 -22.16 -24.18 -9.45
N VAL A 41 -21.75 -23.85 -10.69
CA VAL A 41 -20.34 -23.59 -11.03
C VAL A 41 -19.80 -22.45 -10.18
N HIS A 42 -18.72 -22.70 -9.46
CA HIS A 42 -18.10 -21.72 -8.57
C HIS A 42 -16.58 -21.88 -8.47
N LEU A 43 -15.95 -20.83 -7.97
CA LEU A 43 -14.49 -20.77 -7.76
C LEU A 43 -14.09 -21.30 -6.40
N THR A 44 -12.89 -21.87 -6.36
CA THR A 44 -12.37 -22.56 -5.17
C THR A 44 -11.21 -21.84 -4.48
N CYS A 45 -10.60 -20.85 -5.14
CA CYS A 45 -9.42 -20.14 -4.66
C CYS A 45 -9.44 -18.65 -5.04
N PHE A 46 -8.66 -17.84 -4.33
CA PHE A 46 -8.44 -16.43 -4.65
C PHE A 46 -7.01 -16.00 -4.27
N MET A 47 -6.51 -14.91 -4.85
CA MET A 47 -5.21 -14.31 -4.47
C MET A 47 -5.41 -13.03 -3.67
N SER A 48 -4.74 -12.94 -2.53
CA SER A 48 -4.80 -11.77 -1.65
C SER A 48 -3.40 -11.32 -1.23
N TYR A 49 -3.29 -10.12 -0.68
CA TYR A 49 -2.04 -9.52 -0.22
C TYR A 49 -2.13 -9.16 1.25
N LYS A 50 -1.16 -9.62 2.04
CA LYS A 50 -1.14 -9.36 3.48
C LYS A 50 -0.87 -7.88 3.76
N ALA A 51 -1.90 -7.14 4.15
CA ALA A 51 -1.78 -5.72 4.50
C ALA A 51 -1.17 -5.54 5.90
N GLY A 52 -1.79 -6.15 6.89
CA GLY A 52 -1.40 -5.97 8.28
C GLY A 52 -2.27 -6.76 9.23
N MET A 53 -2.23 -6.38 10.51
CA MET A 53 -3.05 -6.98 11.56
C MET A 53 -3.65 -5.89 12.42
N THR A 54 -4.86 -6.12 12.91
CA THR A 54 -5.50 -5.32 13.94
C THR A 54 -6.18 -6.26 14.95
N HIS A 55 -6.96 -5.71 15.87
CA HIS A 55 -7.84 -6.50 16.73
C HIS A 55 -9.27 -5.98 16.62
N ILE A 56 -10.22 -6.86 16.92
CA ILE A 56 -11.64 -6.56 16.96
C ILE A 56 -12.19 -6.88 18.35
N VAL A 57 -13.33 -6.30 18.67
CA VAL A 57 -14.19 -6.77 19.75
C VAL A 57 -15.43 -7.37 19.11
N ARG A 58 -15.81 -8.55 19.56
CA ARG A 58 -17.09 -9.18 19.22
C ARG A 58 -17.69 -9.79 20.47
N GLU A 59 -18.98 -10.07 20.40
CA GLU A 59 -19.62 -10.94 21.37
C GLU A 59 -19.39 -12.40 20.96
N ALA A 60 -19.07 -13.26 21.93
CA ALA A 60 -18.90 -14.68 21.70
C ALA A 60 -20.20 -15.43 21.98
N ASP A 61 -20.81 -16.01 20.95
CA ASP A 61 -21.94 -16.93 21.08
C ASP A 61 -21.46 -18.39 21.09
N ARG A 62 -21.23 -18.91 22.29
CA ARG A 62 -20.68 -20.25 22.53
C ARG A 62 -21.33 -20.85 23.78
N PRO A 63 -22.55 -21.41 23.66
CA PRO A 63 -23.25 -22.05 24.76
C PRO A 63 -22.36 -23.09 25.46
N GLY A 64 -22.34 -23.06 26.80
CA GLY A 64 -21.50 -23.91 27.64
C GLY A 64 -20.07 -23.39 27.90
N SER A 65 -19.67 -22.27 27.29
CA SER A 65 -18.37 -21.64 27.55
C SER A 65 -18.48 -20.50 28.57
N LYS A 66 -17.45 -20.29 29.40
CA LYS A 66 -17.35 -19.14 30.34
C LYS A 66 -17.38 -17.77 29.66
N ILE A 67 -17.10 -17.74 28.35
CA ILE A 67 -17.09 -16.53 27.50
C ILE A 67 -18.40 -16.32 26.74
N ASN A 68 -19.40 -17.18 26.91
CA ASN A 68 -20.69 -17.03 26.23
C ASN A 68 -21.32 -15.68 26.56
N LYS A 69 -21.83 -14.96 25.55
CA LYS A 69 -22.41 -13.62 25.66
C LYS A 69 -21.48 -12.58 26.30
N LYS A 70 -20.17 -12.82 26.28
CA LYS A 70 -19.15 -11.86 26.73
C LYS A 70 -18.40 -11.30 25.54
N GLU A 71 -17.90 -10.08 25.74
CA GLU A 71 -17.05 -9.43 24.76
C GLU A 71 -15.66 -10.03 24.78
N VAL A 72 -15.19 -10.42 23.59
CA VAL A 72 -13.87 -10.99 23.40
C VAL A 72 -13.08 -10.13 22.42
N VAL A 73 -11.83 -9.87 22.79
CA VAL A 73 -10.87 -9.21 21.90
C VAL A 73 -10.14 -10.28 21.11
N GLU A 74 -10.26 -10.24 19.79
CA GLU A 74 -9.58 -11.18 18.91
C GLU A 74 -8.67 -10.46 17.93
N ALA A 75 -7.45 -10.96 17.77
CA ALA A 75 -6.54 -10.49 16.74
C ALA A 75 -7.03 -10.93 15.36
N VAL A 76 -6.93 -10.06 14.37
CA VAL A 76 -7.32 -10.32 12.99
C VAL A 76 -6.22 -9.87 12.02
N THR A 77 -6.08 -10.59 10.90
CA THR A 77 -5.22 -10.18 9.79
C THR A 77 -6.08 -9.60 8.68
N ILE A 78 -5.65 -8.45 8.14
CA ILE A 78 -6.30 -7.83 6.98
C ILE A 78 -5.55 -8.25 5.71
N LEU A 79 -6.27 -8.83 4.78
CA LEU A 79 -5.80 -9.24 3.46
C LEU A 79 -6.49 -8.39 2.41
N GLU A 80 -5.74 -7.55 1.69
CA GLU A 80 -6.28 -6.80 0.56
C GLU A 80 -6.43 -7.74 -0.65
N THR A 81 -7.57 -7.67 -1.31
CA THR A 81 -8.01 -8.57 -2.37
C THR A 81 -8.48 -7.74 -3.55
N PRO A 82 -7.55 -7.19 -4.37
CA PRO A 82 -7.97 -6.60 -5.63
C PRO A 82 -8.65 -7.67 -6.49
N PRO A 83 -9.59 -7.27 -7.38
CA PRO A 83 -10.23 -8.20 -8.30
C PRO A 83 -9.19 -9.00 -9.10
N ILE A 84 -9.50 -10.27 -9.37
CA ILE A 84 -8.69 -11.10 -10.27
C ILE A 84 -9.31 -11.07 -11.67
N VAL A 85 -8.49 -11.12 -12.72
CA VAL A 85 -8.96 -11.16 -14.10
C VAL A 85 -8.78 -12.57 -14.66
N VAL A 86 -9.82 -13.11 -15.30
CA VAL A 86 -9.72 -14.39 -16.02
C VAL A 86 -9.07 -14.15 -17.39
N VAL A 87 -8.00 -14.87 -17.68
CA VAL A 87 -7.24 -14.71 -18.93
C VAL A 87 -7.14 -15.98 -19.75
N GLY A 88 -7.72 -17.08 -19.28
CA GLY A 88 -7.76 -18.33 -20.02
C GLY A 88 -8.30 -19.49 -19.20
N ALA A 89 -8.26 -20.67 -19.78
CA ALA A 89 -8.60 -21.93 -19.12
C ALA A 89 -7.73 -23.08 -19.63
N VAL A 90 -7.65 -24.12 -18.80
CA VAL A 90 -6.89 -25.34 -19.02
C VAL A 90 -7.81 -26.52 -18.73
N GLY A 91 -7.96 -27.40 -19.72
CA GLY A 91 -8.64 -28.67 -19.57
C GLY A 91 -7.67 -29.76 -19.16
N TYR A 92 -8.00 -30.52 -18.12
CA TYR A 92 -7.24 -31.66 -17.64
C TYR A 92 -7.98 -32.96 -17.94
N ILE A 93 -7.30 -33.87 -18.63
CA ILE A 93 -7.72 -35.25 -18.84
C ILE A 93 -7.16 -36.13 -17.71
N GLU A 94 -7.95 -37.08 -17.26
CA GLU A 94 -7.49 -38.09 -16.30
C GLU A 94 -6.73 -39.19 -17.05
N THR A 95 -5.53 -39.50 -16.58
CA THR A 95 -4.71 -40.59 -17.13
C THR A 95 -4.30 -41.51 -15.98
N PRO A 96 -3.87 -42.76 -16.23
CA PRO A 96 -3.40 -43.66 -15.18
C PRO A 96 -2.26 -43.09 -14.32
N HIS A 97 -1.46 -42.16 -14.87
CA HIS A 97 -0.38 -41.47 -14.16
C HIS A 97 -0.82 -40.15 -13.47
N GLY A 98 -2.11 -39.85 -13.48
CA GLY A 98 -2.72 -38.65 -12.91
C GLY A 98 -3.24 -37.65 -13.96
N PRO A 99 -3.71 -36.47 -13.53
CA PRO A 99 -4.29 -35.49 -14.43
C PRO A 99 -3.23 -34.83 -15.31
N ARG A 100 -3.43 -34.88 -16.63
CA ARG A 100 -2.57 -34.24 -17.63
C ARG A 100 -3.30 -33.08 -18.29
N ALA A 101 -2.62 -31.95 -18.50
CA ALA A 101 -3.20 -30.85 -19.27
C ALA A 101 -3.35 -31.28 -20.74
N LEU A 102 -4.58 -31.18 -21.27
CA LEU A 102 -4.92 -31.58 -22.64
C LEU A 102 -4.91 -30.37 -23.58
N VAL A 103 -5.63 -29.31 -23.22
CA VAL A 103 -5.83 -28.11 -24.04
C VAL A 103 -5.83 -26.86 -23.17
N ASN A 104 -5.30 -25.77 -23.72
CA ASN A 104 -5.25 -24.46 -23.07
C ASN A 104 -5.86 -23.42 -24.01
N VAL A 105 -6.84 -22.67 -23.51
CA VAL A 105 -7.44 -21.53 -24.21
C VAL A 105 -7.03 -20.25 -23.49
N TRP A 106 -6.66 -19.22 -24.24
CA TRP A 106 -6.32 -17.90 -23.72
C TRP A 106 -7.28 -16.85 -24.27
N ALA A 107 -7.56 -15.83 -23.45
CA ALA A 107 -8.34 -14.67 -23.84
C ALA A 107 -7.69 -13.90 -25.01
N GLN A 108 -8.47 -13.06 -25.68
CA GLN A 108 -8.00 -12.23 -26.79
C GLN A 108 -7.08 -11.13 -26.28
N HIS A 109 -7.53 -10.39 -25.27
CA HIS A 109 -6.84 -9.26 -24.68
C HIS A 109 -6.18 -9.64 -23.35
N LEU A 110 -4.84 -9.60 -23.31
CA LEU A 110 -4.08 -9.78 -22.08
C LEU A 110 -3.46 -8.45 -21.63
N SER A 111 -3.71 -8.10 -20.37
CA SER A 111 -3.11 -6.92 -19.72
C SER A 111 -1.57 -6.95 -19.76
N GLU A 112 -0.94 -5.77 -19.81
CA GLU A 112 0.53 -5.65 -19.78
C GLU A 112 1.14 -6.36 -18.55
N GLU A 113 0.47 -6.27 -17.41
CA GLU A 113 0.91 -6.87 -16.15
C GLU A 113 0.94 -8.40 -16.19
N CYS A 114 -0.03 -9.00 -16.87
CA CYS A 114 -0.06 -10.43 -17.16
C CYS A 114 1.08 -10.80 -18.10
N ARG A 115 1.27 -10.04 -19.18
CA ARG A 115 2.34 -10.27 -20.18
C ARG A 115 3.74 -10.15 -19.56
N ARG A 116 3.93 -9.26 -18.58
CA ARG A 116 5.16 -9.15 -17.77
C ARG A 116 5.53 -10.45 -17.06
N ARG A 117 4.59 -11.36 -16.81
CA ARG A 117 4.88 -12.65 -16.18
C ARG A 117 5.83 -13.51 -17.03
N PHE A 118 5.72 -13.40 -18.35
CA PHE A 118 6.44 -14.22 -19.33
C PHE A 118 7.85 -13.70 -19.65
N TYR A 119 8.23 -12.53 -19.13
CA TYR A 119 9.57 -11.98 -19.26
C TYR A 119 10.26 -11.87 -17.91
N LYS A 120 11.57 -12.16 -17.87
CA LYS A 120 12.43 -11.78 -16.74
C LYS A 120 12.79 -10.30 -16.84
N ASN A 121 13.27 -9.88 -18.01
CA ASN A 121 13.65 -8.50 -18.32
C ASN A 121 12.63 -7.88 -19.27
N TRP A 122 11.68 -7.10 -18.73
CA TRP A 122 10.59 -6.50 -19.51
C TRP A 122 11.05 -5.31 -20.38
N TYR A 123 12.02 -4.53 -19.90
CA TYR A 123 12.44 -3.29 -20.55
C TYR A 123 13.32 -3.52 -21.77
N SER A 124 14.08 -4.62 -21.80
CA SER A 124 14.97 -4.97 -22.91
C SER A 124 14.30 -5.88 -23.96
N CYS A 125 13.07 -6.34 -23.73
CA CYS A 125 12.42 -7.28 -24.64
C CYS A 125 11.56 -6.55 -25.68
N LYS A 126 11.35 -7.20 -26.84
CA LYS A 126 10.42 -6.71 -27.89
C LYS A 126 8.94 -6.82 -27.51
N LYS A 127 8.60 -7.29 -26.29
CA LYS A 127 7.24 -7.44 -25.76
C LYS A 127 6.27 -8.13 -26.75
N LYS A 128 6.66 -9.27 -27.31
CA LYS A 128 5.86 -10.05 -28.29
C LYS A 128 5.02 -11.19 -27.69
N ALA A 129 4.99 -11.36 -26.37
CA ALA A 129 4.20 -12.42 -25.74
C ALA A 129 2.71 -12.27 -26.08
N PHE A 130 2.07 -13.38 -26.45
CA PHE A 130 0.66 -13.52 -26.83
C PHE A 130 0.19 -12.81 -28.10
N THR A 131 1.06 -12.13 -28.86
CA THR A 131 0.62 -11.41 -30.07
C THR A 131 0.00 -12.33 -31.13
N LYS A 132 0.59 -13.52 -31.36
CA LYS A 132 0.03 -14.52 -32.29
C LYS A 132 -1.26 -15.17 -31.75
N ALA A 133 -1.35 -15.36 -30.44
CA ALA A 133 -2.53 -15.95 -29.81
C ALA A 133 -3.73 -15.00 -29.88
N SER A 134 -3.51 -13.71 -29.63
CA SER A 134 -4.55 -12.67 -29.76
C SER A 134 -5.08 -12.55 -31.19
N LYS A 135 -4.22 -12.69 -32.21
CA LYS A 135 -4.63 -12.69 -33.63
C LYS A 135 -5.56 -13.87 -33.99
N LYS A 136 -5.47 -15.01 -33.30
CA LYS A 136 -6.39 -16.12 -33.56
C LYS A 136 -7.86 -15.77 -33.28
N TRP A 137 -8.12 -14.79 -32.43
CA TRP A 137 -9.49 -14.33 -32.16
C TRP A 137 -10.02 -13.39 -33.24
N THR A 138 -9.16 -12.79 -34.06
CA THR A 138 -9.58 -11.95 -35.18
C THR A 138 -9.88 -12.79 -36.42
N ASP A 139 -9.05 -13.82 -36.67
CA ASP A 139 -9.13 -14.64 -37.87
C ASP A 139 -10.18 -15.77 -37.72
N ASP A 140 -11.01 -16.02 -38.73
CA ASP A 140 -12.11 -17.00 -38.60
C ASP A 140 -11.63 -18.45 -38.45
N LEU A 141 -10.55 -18.82 -39.15
CA LEU A 141 -9.87 -20.10 -38.93
C LEU A 141 -9.31 -20.22 -37.50
N GLY A 142 -8.85 -19.11 -36.92
CA GLY A 142 -8.36 -19.05 -35.55
C GLY A 142 -9.47 -19.23 -34.53
N LYS A 143 -10.63 -18.58 -34.74
CA LYS A 143 -11.83 -18.76 -33.91
C LYS A 143 -12.31 -20.22 -33.95
N LYS A 144 -12.36 -20.84 -35.13
CA LYS A 144 -12.71 -22.26 -35.27
C LYS A 144 -11.76 -23.16 -34.49
N SER A 145 -10.45 -22.91 -34.56
CA SER A 145 -9.45 -23.63 -33.77
C SER A 145 -9.63 -23.45 -32.25
N ILE A 146 -10.09 -22.29 -31.79
CA ILE A 146 -10.37 -22.04 -30.37
C ILE A 146 -11.65 -22.78 -29.95
N GLU A 147 -12.69 -22.75 -30.77
CA GLU A 147 -13.93 -23.48 -30.55
C GLU A 147 -13.68 -25.00 -30.47
N ASP A 148 -12.84 -25.54 -31.35
CA ASP A 148 -12.39 -26.94 -31.31
C ASP A 148 -11.68 -27.29 -30.00
N ASN A 149 -10.91 -26.36 -29.44
CA ASN A 149 -10.28 -26.57 -28.14
C ASN A 149 -11.31 -26.61 -27.01
N PHE A 150 -12.34 -25.77 -27.04
CA PHE A 150 -13.45 -25.86 -26.08
C PHE A 150 -14.24 -27.18 -26.24
N ASN A 151 -14.49 -27.62 -27.46
CA ASN A 151 -15.14 -28.92 -27.72
C ASN A 151 -14.30 -30.09 -27.21
N LYS A 152 -12.97 -30.04 -27.36
CA LYS A 152 -12.05 -31.01 -26.74
C LYS A 152 -12.08 -30.96 -25.21
N MET A 153 -12.27 -29.79 -24.61
CA MET A 153 -12.45 -29.69 -23.15
C MET A 153 -13.71 -30.42 -22.71
N ILE A 154 -14.83 -30.18 -23.39
CA ILE A 154 -16.12 -30.82 -23.10
C ILE A 154 -16.01 -32.35 -23.24
N ARG A 155 -15.45 -32.82 -24.37
CA ARG A 155 -15.43 -34.25 -24.70
C ARG A 155 -14.50 -35.08 -23.83
N TYR A 156 -13.32 -34.56 -23.50
CA TYR A 156 -12.24 -35.37 -22.92
C TYR A 156 -11.81 -34.97 -21.52
N CYS A 157 -12.03 -33.72 -21.10
CA CYS A 157 -11.49 -33.24 -19.83
C CYS A 157 -12.42 -33.57 -18.66
N LYS A 158 -11.85 -34.10 -17.59
CA LYS A 158 -12.58 -34.35 -16.34
C LYS A 158 -12.53 -33.15 -15.38
N VAL A 159 -11.50 -32.31 -15.52
CA VAL A 159 -11.31 -31.13 -14.66
C VAL A 159 -11.01 -29.91 -15.53
N VAL A 160 -11.73 -28.82 -15.29
CA VAL A 160 -11.47 -27.52 -15.92
C VAL A 160 -10.89 -26.57 -14.88
N ARG A 161 -9.77 -25.93 -15.22
CA ARG A 161 -9.16 -24.88 -14.40
C ARG A 161 -9.04 -23.60 -15.17
N ILE A 162 -9.44 -22.49 -14.57
CA ILE A 162 -9.23 -21.17 -15.16
C ILE A 162 -7.86 -20.61 -14.80
N LEU A 163 -7.28 -19.87 -15.74
CA LEU A 163 -6.07 -19.07 -15.55
C LEU A 163 -6.50 -17.67 -15.18
N VAL A 164 -6.10 -17.24 -14.00
CA VAL A 164 -6.37 -15.89 -13.50
C VAL A 164 -5.08 -15.17 -13.19
N HIS A 165 -5.10 -13.85 -13.25
CA HIS A 165 -4.04 -13.04 -12.67
C HIS A 165 -4.58 -12.00 -11.67
N SER A 166 -3.77 -11.68 -10.66
CA SER A 166 -4.04 -10.56 -9.77
C SER A 166 -3.79 -9.24 -10.51
N GLN A 167 -4.56 -8.20 -10.22
CA GLN A 167 -4.21 -6.84 -10.62
C GLN A 167 -3.28 -6.22 -9.58
N VAL A 168 -2.10 -5.73 -10.00
CA VAL A 168 -1.13 -5.10 -9.08
C VAL A 168 -1.06 -3.60 -9.32
N SER A 169 -1.27 -3.19 -10.57
CA SER A 169 -1.58 -1.83 -10.97
C SER A 169 -2.79 -1.83 -11.91
N GLU A 170 -3.26 -0.64 -12.24
CA GLU A 170 -4.29 -0.32 -13.21
C GLU A 170 -3.77 0.85 -14.03
N PHE A 171 -4.06 0.87 -15.32
CA PHE A 171 -3.71 1.98 -16.18
C PHE A 171 -4.93 2.89 -16.31
N ASN A 172 -4.83 4.14 -15.89
CA ASN A 172 -5.92 5.09 -15.98
C ASN A 172 -5.41 6.35 -16.69
N PHE A 173 -5.99 6.64 -17.84
CA PHE A 173 -5.62 7.77 -18.69
C PHE A 173 -6.04 9.13 -18.10
N ASN A 174 -6.95 9.15 -17.11
CA ASN A 174 -7.64 10.35 -16.64
C ASN A 174 -7.17 10.87 -15.26
N TYR A 175 -6.09 10.33 -14.68
CA TYR A 175 -5.69 10.66 -13.31
C TYR A 175 -4.30 11.30 -13.24
N TYR A 176 -4.22 12.61 -12.99
CA TYR A 176 -2.95 13.29 -12.69
C TYR A 176 -2.47 12.91 -11.27
N SER A 177 -1.44 12.07 -11.19
CA SER A 177 -0.76 11.70 -9.94
C SER A 177 0.65 12.28 -9.87
N THR A 178 1.13 12.62 -8.67
CA THR A 178 2.55 12.97 -8.39
C THR A 178 3.51 11.77 -8.44
N SER A 179 3.04 10.64 -8.97
CA SER A 179 3.79 9.41 -9.25
C SER A 179 4.76 9.59 -10.43
N PRO A 180 5.91 8.87 -10.46
CA PRO A 180 6.85 8.89 -11.58
C PRO A 180 6.25 8.50 -12.95
N ASP A 181 5.11 7.79 -12.96
CA ASP A 181 4.30 7.52 -14.15
C ASP A 181 2.88 8.09 -13.89
N PRO A 182 2.43 9.13 -14.60
CA PRO A 182 1.14 9.78 -14.34
C PRO A 182 -0.07 8.89 -14.70
N ASN A 183 0.03 7.98 -15.68
CA ASN A 183 -1.11 7.19 -16.19
C ASN A 183 -1.28 5.80 -15.55
N CYS A 184 -0.49 5.47 -14.51
CA CYS A 184 -0.51 4.14 -13.87
C CYS A 184 -0.91 4.24 -12.38
N ILE A 185 -2.15 3.87 -12.08
CA ILE A 185 -2.68 3.77 -10.72
C ILE A 185 -2.19 2.45 -10.12
N ARG A 186 -1.53 2.49 -8.97
CA ARG A 186 -1.18 1.25 -8.27
C ARG A 186 -2.33 0.80 -7.38
N LEU A 187 -3.06 -0.21 -7.82
CA LEU A 187 -4.10 -0.87 -7.00
C LEU A 187 -3.50 -1.38 -5.69
N ILE A 188 -2.29 -1.95 -5.73
CA ILE A 188 -1.54 -2.30 -4.52
C ILE A 188 -0.32 -1.40 -4.40
N LYS A 189 -0.10 -0.79 -3.23
CA LYS A 189 1.05 0.08 -2.92
C LYS A 189 2.37 -0.71 -2.75
N GLN A 190 2.72 -1.52 -3.75
CA GLN A 190 3.94 -2.31 -3.86
C GLN A 190 4.77 -1.87 -5.08
N GLY A 191 6.08 -2.10 -5.03
CA GLY A 191 7.03 -1.80 -6.12
C GLY A 191 6.86 -2.65 -7.38
N GLN A 192 6.10 -3.76 -7.30
CA GLN A 192 6.00 -4.77 -8.34
C GLN A 192 4.91 -4.41 -9.35
N LYS A 193 5.23 -4.45 -10.66
CA LYS A 193 4.26 -4.30 -11.76
C LYS A 193 3.89 -5.63 -12.45
N LYS A 194 4.51 -6.74 -12.01
CA LYS A 194 4.35 -8.07 -12.60
C LYS A 194 3.21 -8.79 -11.89
N ALA A 195 2.14 -9.13 -12.61
CA ALA A 195 1.01 -9.86 -12.05
C ALA A 195 1.40 -11.27 -11.62
N HIS A 196 0.66 -11.80 -10.63
CA HIS A 196 0.74 -13.20 -10.24
C HIS A 196 -0.33 -14.00 -10.98
N ILE A 197 0.08 -15.00 -11.79
CA ILE A 197 -0.83 -15.87 -12.55
C ILE A 197 -1.04 -17.19 -11.82
N MET A 198 -2.27 -17.59 -11.52
CA MET A 198 -2.60 -18.89 -10.93
C MET A 198 -3.70 -19.60 -11.71
N GLU A 199 -3.70 -20.92 -11.57
CA GLU A 199 -4.86 -21.74 -11.95
C GLU A 199 -5.81 -21.84 -10.76
N ILE A 200 -7.10 -21.70 -11.01
CA ILE A 200 -8.18 -21.99 -10.06
C ILE A 200 -9.05 -23.09 -10.66
N GLN A 201 -9.35 -24.13 -9.89
CA GLN A 201 -10.27 -25.17 -10.33
C GLN A 201 -11.72 -24.69 -10.21
N LEU A 202 -12.50 -24.88 -11.27
CA LEU A 202 -13.95 -24.73 -11.25
C LEU A 202 -14.58 -26.01 -10.73
N ASN A 203 -15.45 -25.85 -9.73
CA ASN A 203 -16.25 -26.95 -9.17
C ASN A 203 -17.74 -26.64 -9.35
N GLY A 204 -18.59 -27.66 -9.33
CA GLY A 204 -20.02 -27.53 -9.59
C GLY A 204 -20.39 -27.67 -11.07
N GLY A 205 -21.61 -28.12 -11.34
CA GLY A 205 -22.16 -28.32 -12.69
C GLY A 205 -21.45 -29.40 -13.50
N THR A 206 -21.94 -29.57 -14.72
CA THR A 206 -21.29 -30.44 -15.73
C THR A 206 -20.03 -29.78 -16.29
N ILE A 207 -19.24 -30.52 -17.08
CA ILE A 207 -18.07 -29.95 -17.76
C ILE A 207 -18.48 -28.89 -18.79
N GLU A 208 -19.64 -29.08 -19.43
CA GLU A 208 -20.23 -28.12 -20.36
C GLU A 208 -20.57 -26.81 -19.66
N ASP A 209 -21.24 -26.89 -18.50
CA ASP A 209 -21.55 -25.70 -17.69
C ASP A 209 -20.28 -24.95 -17.29
N LYS A 210 -19.22 -25.67 -16.92
CA LYS A 210 -17.93 -25.05 -16.58
C LYS A 210 -17.29 -24.38 -17.80
N VAL A 211 -17.34 -24.99 -18.98
CA VAL A 211 -16.80 -24.40 -20.21
C VAL A 211 -17.61 -23.19 -20.64
N LYS A 212 -18.94 -23.24 -20.53
CA LYS A 212 -19.84 -22.10 -20.75
C LYS A 212 -19.50 -20.95 -19.79
N TRP A 213 -19.34 -21.25 -18.50
CA TRP A 213 -18.92 -20.28 -17.51
C TRP A 213 -17.58 -19.62 -17.89
N VAL A 214 -16.61 -20.41 -18.37
CA VAL A 214 -15.33 -19.87 -18.86
C VAL A 214 -15.54 -18.89 -19.99
N LYS A 215 -16.28 -19.27 -21.05
CA LYS A 215 -16.53 -18.40 -22.21
C LYS A 215 -17.13 -17.06 -21.79
N GLU A 216 -18.09 -17.07 -20.86
CA GLU A 216 -18.74 -15.86 -20.35
C GLU A 216 -17.83 -14.99 -19.48
N HIS A 217 -16.83 -15.56 -18.81
CA HIS A 217 -16.00 -14.87 -17.82
C HIS A 217 -14.58 -14.53 -18.30
N LEU A 218 -14.19 -14.88 -19.53
CA LEU A 218 -12.92 -14.42 -20.11
C LEU A 218 -12.86 -12.89 -20.11
N GLU A 219 -11.70 -12.35 -19.71
CA GLU A 219 -11.40 -10.91 -19.61
C GLU A 219 -12.17 -10.15 -18.53
N LYS A 220 -13.15 -10.78 -17.88
CA LYS A 220 -13.91 -10.19 -16.78
C LYS A 220 -13.13 -10.25 -15.47
N THR A 221 -13.39 -9.26 -14.62
CA THR A 221 -12.90 -9.20 -13.25
C THR A 221 -13.83 -9.95 -12.31
N ILE A 222 -13.25 -10.64 -11.33
CA ILE A 222 -13.99 -11.36 -10.30
C ILE A 222 -13.57 -10.79 -8.93
N PRO A 223 -14.50 -10.17 -8.19
CA PRO A 223 -14.25 -9.74 -6.82
C PRO A 223 -14.24 -10.93 -5.86
N VAL A 224 -13.67 -10.73 -4.68
CA VAL A 224 -13.55 -11.79 -3.68
C VAL A 224 -14.90 -12.24 -3.11
N SER A 225 -15.89 -11.34 -3.10
CA SER A 225 -17.25 -11.58 -2.61
C SER A 225 -18.02 -12.64 -3.42
N GLN A 226 -17.66 -12.84 -4.70
CA GLN A 226 -18.25 -13.90 -5.52
C GLN A 226 -17.63 -15.29 -5.23
N VAL A 227 -16.48 -15.35 -4.56
CA VAL A 227 -15.74 -16.60 -4.32
C VAL A 227 -15.96 -17.12 -2.91
N PHE A 228 -15.90 -16.25 -1.90
CA PHE A 228 -16.05 -16.60 -0.50
C PHE A 228 -17.26 -15.91 0.12
N ALA A 229 -17.91 -16.59 1.05
CA ALA A 229 -18.97 -16.01 1.87
C ALA A 229 -18.42 -15.45 3.19
N GLN A 230 -19.17 -14.52 3.80
CA GLN A 230 -18.90 -14.11 5.16
C GLN A 230 -19.08 -15.30 6.13
N ASP A 231 -18.30 -15.33 7.21
CA ASP A 231 -18.28 -16.40 8.22
C ASP A 231 -17.82 -17.79 7.75
N GLU A 232 -17.45 -17.92 6.48
CA GLU A 232 -16.84 -19.12 5.92
C GLU A 232 -15.43 -19.37 6.48
N MET A 233 -15.06 -20.65 6.56
CA MET A 233 -13.72 -21.11 6.90
C MET A 233 -12.88 -21.30 5.65
N VAL A 234 -11.70 -20.69 5.64
CA VAL A 234 -10.76 -20.74 4.51
C VAL A 234 -9.39 -21.24 4.92
N ASP A 235 -8.66 -21.73 3.93
CA ASP A 235 -7.27 -22.13 4.06
C ASP A 235 -6.36 -21.06 3.46
N CYS A 236 -5.37 -20.62 4.23
CA CYS A 236 -4.34 -19.70 3.75
C CYS A 236 -3.11 -20.48 3.29
N VAL A 237 -2.79 -20.43 2.01
CA VAL A 237 -1.62 -21.08 1.40
C VAL A 237 -0.60 -20.03 0.99
N ALA A 238 0.59 -20.04 1.62
CA ALA A 238 1.62 -19.06 1.31
C ALA A 238 3.03 -19.52 1.70
N VAL A 239 4.01 -18.63 1.50
CA VAL A 239 5.40 -18.81 1.93
C VAL A 239 5.65 -18.04 3.23
N THR A 240 6.16 -18.73 4.25
CA THR A 240 6.47 -18.16 5.58
C THR A 240 7.54 -17.06 5.52
N LYS A 241 7.62 -16.20 6.56
CA LYS A 241 8.67 -15.18 6.68
C LYS A 241 10.06 -15.85 6.70
N GLY A 242 10.96 -15.42 5.83
CA GLY A 242 12.35 -15.90 5.82
C GLY A 242 13.12 -15.37 7.01
N LYS A 243 13.95 -16.22 7.62
CA LYS A 243 14.86 -15.86 8.73
C LYS A 243 16.32 -16.20 8.42
N GLY A 244 16.62 -16.65 7.20
CA GLY A 244 17.97 -17.04 6.76
C GLY A 244 18.48 -18.33 7.43
N PHE A 245 19.80 -18.49 7.45
CA PHE A 245 20.47 -19.57 8.16
C PHE A 245 20.34 -19.37 9.68
N LYS A 246 19.94 -20.42 10.41
CA LYS A 246 19.81 -20.40 11.87
C LYS A 246 20.39 -21.69 12.48
N GLY A 247 21.02 -21.53 13.64
CA GLY A 247 21.49 -22.64 14.48
C GLY A 247 20.36 -23.53 14.99
N VAL A 248 20.72 -24.72 15.48
CA VAL A 248 19.78 -25.78 15.91
C VAL A 248 18.78 -25.31 16.95
N THR A 249 19.21 -24.56 17.96
CA THR A 249 18.34 -24.06 19.03
C THR A 249 17.22 -23.18 18.50
N SER A 250 17.51 -22.25 17.56
CA SER A 250 16.44 -21.44 16.98
C SER A 250 15.62 -22.25 15.97
N ARG A 251 16.25 -23.07 15.12
CA ARG A 251 15.57 -23.77 14.01
C ARG A 251 14.65 -24.90 14.47
N TRP A 252 15.05 -25.62 15.52
CA TRP A 252 14.39 -26.82 16.04
C TRP A 252 13.90 -26.68 17.47
N HIS A 253 14.17 -25.56 18.14
CA HIS A 253 13.78 -25.33 19.53
C HIS A 253 14.38 -26.35 20.51
N THR A 254 15.61 -26.80 20.24
CA THR A 254 16.36 -27.68 21.15
C THR A 254 16.78 -26.92 22.42
N LYS A 255 16.85 -27.62 23.55
CA LYS A 255 17.39 -27.06 24.80
C LYS A 255 18.82 -26.57 24.58
N LYS A 256 19.18 -25.44 25.19
CA LYS A 256 20.58 -24.96 25.22
C LYS A 256 21.38 -25.83 26.18
N LEU A 257 22.66 -26.03 25.89
CA LEU A 257 23.57 -26.72 26.81
C LEU A 257 23.92 -25.81 28.02
N PRO A 258 24.45 -26.39 29.11
CA PRO A 258 24.90 -25.63 30.27
C PRO A 258 25.93 -24.54 29.91
N ARG A 259 25.99 -23.47 30.72
CA ARG A 259 26.87 -22.32 30.46
C ARG A 259 28.35 -22.71 30.34
N LYS A 260 28.79 -23.69 31.13
CA LYS A 260 30.20 -24.13 31.22
C LYS A 260 30.64 -25.07 30.08
N THR A 261 29.81 -25.34 29.08
CA THR A 261 30.22 -26.20 27.96
C THR A 261 31.26 -25.56 27.06
N HIS A 262 32.36 -26.26 26.81
CA HIS A 262 33.37 -25.86 25.86
C HIS A 262 32.85 -25.90 24.40
N LYS A 263 33.39 -25.03 23.53
CA LYS A 263 33.01 -24.89 22.12
C LYS A 263 31.52 -24.58 21.90
N GLY A 264 30.94 -23.75 22.77
CA GLY A 264 29.62 -23.15 22.63
C GLY A 264 28.43 -24.00 23.08
N LEU A 265 27.38 -23.31 23.53
CA LEU A 265 26.20 -23.91 24.17
C LEU A 265 24.97 -24.09 23.26
N ARG A 266 24.98 -23.51 22.04
CA ARG A 266 23.82 -23.50 21.12
C ARG A 266 23.91 -24.60 20.06
N LYS A 267 24.23 -25.82 20.48
CA LYS A 267 24.40 -27.02 19.66
C LYS A 267 23.58 -28.19 20.22
N VAL A 268 23.42 -29.24 19.42
CA VAL A 268 22.98 -30.55 19.92
C VAL A 268 24.23 -31.27 20.41
N ALA A 269 24.20 -31.84 21.61
CA ALA A 269 25.37 -32.50 22.20
C ALA A 269 25.74 -33.79 21.45
N CYS A 270 24.79 -34.72 21.31
CA CYS A 270 24.96 -35.98 20.60
C CYS A 270 24.12 -35.98 19.32
N ILE A 271 24.76 -36.21 18.16
CA ILE A 271 24.10 -36.21 16.84
C ILE A 271 23.68 -37.61 16.36
N GLY A 272 24.01 -38.65 17.09
CA GLY A 272 23.71 -40.05 16.75
C GLY A 272 24.51 -41.01 17.64
N ALA A 273 24.09 -42.28 17.67
CA ALA A 273 24.87 -43.36 18.24
C ALA A 273 26.04 -43.73 17.30
N TRP A 274 26.96 -44.59 17.76
CA TRP A 274 28.04 -45.12 16.92
C TRP A 274 27.48 -45.94 15.75
N HIS A 275 26.60 -46.90 16.06
CA HIS A 275 25.89 -47.70 15.08
C HIS A 275 24.42 -47.23 15.01
N PRO A 276 23.89 -46.84 13.84
CA PRO A 276 24.52 -46.84 12.51
C PRO A 276 25.55 -45.72 12.32
N SER A 277 26.59 -45.97 11.52
CA SER A 277 27.73 -45.07 11.22
C SER A 277 27.38 -43.89 10.30
N ARG A 278 26.18 -43.31 10.47
CA ARG A 278 25.70 -42.17 9.70
C ARG A 278 24.79 -41.28 10.54
N VAL A 279 24.85 -39.97 10.29
CA VAL A 279 23.93 -39.03 10.94
C VAL A 279 22.54 -39.16 10.31
N ALA A 280 21.53 -39.53 11.11
CA ALA A 280 20.17 -39.65 10.62
C ALA A 280 19.62 -38.29 10.16
N PHE A 281 18.84 -38.28 9.07
CA PHE A 281 18.19 -37.07 8.53
C PHE A 281 17.20 -36.43 9.52
N THR A 282 16.75 -37.22 10.50
CA THR A 282 15.88 -36.82 11.60
C THR A 282 16.61 -35.97 12.64
N VAL A 283 17.93 -35.95 12.67
CA VAL A 283 18.71 -35.21 13.66
C VAL A 283 18.57 -33.70 13.44
N ALA A 284 18.35 -32.95 14.52
CA ALA A 284 18.23 -31.51 14.45
C ALA A 284 19.57 -30.86 14.04
N ARG A 285 19.64 -30.35 12.81
CA ARG A 285 20.82 -29.63 12.28
C ARG A 285 20.54 -28.16 12.00
N ALA A 286 21.57 -27.32 12.04
CA ALA A 286 21.50 -25.93 11.63
C ALA A 286 21.14 -25.82 10.15
N GLY A 287 20.61 -24.67 9.72
CA GLY A 287 20.25 -24.46 8.32
C GLY A 287 19.17 -23.42 8.12
N GLN A 288 18.56 -23.43 6.94
CA GLN A 288 17.49 -22.49 6.59
C GLN A 288 16.32 -22.55 7.59
N LYS A 289 15.89 -21.38 8.08
CA LYS A 289 14.66 -21.19 8.85
C LYS A 289 13.71 -20.21 8.13
N GLY A 290 12.48 -20.65 7.92
CA GLY A 290 11.46 -19.86 7.25
C GLY A 290 11.67 -19.76 5.74
N TYR A 291 10.78 -19.04 5.06
CA TYR A 291 10.64 -19.10 3.60
C TYR A 291 10.26 -20.50 3.09
N HIS A 292 9.50 -21.25 3.90
CA HIS A 292 8.89 -22.53 3.54
C HIS A 292 7.45 -22.32 3.06
N HIS A 293 7.00 -23.14 2.11
CA HIS A 293 5.59 -23.25 1.71
C HIS A 293 4.78 -23.93 2.81
N ARG A 294 3.67 -23.33 3.22
CA ARG A 294 2.77 -23.85 4.25
C ARG A 294 1.31 -23.55 3.89
N THR A 295 0.42 -24.34 4.45
CA THR A 295 -1.02 -24.11 4.47
C THR A 295 -1.44 -24.00 5.94
N GLU A 296 -2.10 -22.90 6.29
CA GLU A 296 -2.79 -22.73 7.57
C GLU A 296 -4.26 -22.97 7.29
N ILE A 297 -4.80 -24.05 7.84
CA ILE A 297 -6.20 -24.44 7.65
C ILE A 297 -7.13 -23.74 8.63
N ASN A 298 -8.43 -23.75 8.35
CA ASN A 298 -9.49 -23.39 9.28
C ASN A 298 -9.41 -21.94 9.78
N LYS A 299 -9.11 -20.99 8.90
CA LYS A 299 -9.15 -19.56 9.21
C LYS A 299 -10.54 -19.03 8.92
N LYS A 300 -11.21 -18.53 9.94
CA LYS A 300 -12.54 -17.93 9.79
C LYS A 300 -12.45 -16.54 9.17
N ILE A 301 -13.29 -16.25 8.18
CA ILE A 301 -13.52 -14.90 7.67
C ILE A 301 -14.49 -14.20 8.61
N TYR A 302 -14.11 -13.03 9.12
CA TYR A 302 -14.97 -12.22 10.02
C TYR A 302 -15.71 -11.13 9.28
N ARG A 303 -15.13 -10.64 8.18
CA ARG A 303 -15.75 -9.62 7.33
C ARG A 303 -15.15 -9.66 5.94
N ILE A 304 -16.01 -9.56 4.94
CA ILE A 304 -15.65 -9.20 3.57
C ILE A 304 -15.99 -7.72 3.44
N GLY A 305 -14.98 -6.86 3.38
CA GLY A 305 -15.18 -5.42 3.30
C GLY A 305 -14.98 -4.93 1.87
N ALA A 306 -15.92 -4.13 1.37
CA ALA A 306 -15.76 -3.44 0.10
C ALA A 306 -14.61 -2.43 0.16
N GLY A 307 -13.93 -2.25 -0.97
CA GLY A 307 -12.95 -1.21 -1.17
C GLY A 307 -13.55 0.20 -1.08
N ILE A 308 -12.68 1.20 -1.17
CA ILE A 308 -13.09 2.59 -1.32
C ILE A 308 -13.73 2.72 -2.70
N HIS A 309 -15.03 3.00 -2.72
CA HIS A 309 -15.80 3.17 -3.94
C HIS A 309 -16.58 4.47 -3.90
N THR A 310 -16.95 4.96 -5.08
CA THR A 310 -17.80 6.14 -5.22
C THR A 310 -19.24 5.66 -5.42
N LYS A 311 -20.14 6.07 -4.54
CA LYS A 311 -21.58 5.86 -4.70
C LYS A 311 -22.24 7.24 -4.70
N ASP A 312 -23.05 7.53 -5.74
CA ASP A 312 -23.78 8.79 -5.88
C ASP A 312 -22.86 10.04 -5.79
N GLY A 313 -21.68 9.98 -6.43
CA GLY A 313 -20.68 11.04 -6.41
C GLY A 313 -19.93 11.23 -5.09
N LYS A 314 -20.27 10.49 -4.04
CA LYS A 314 -19.61 10.53 -2.73
C LYS A 314 -18.66 9.35 -2.55
N ILE A 315 -17.46 9.62 -2.06
CA ILE A 315 -16.46 8.58 -1.78
C ILE A 315 -16.82 7.88 -0.46
N VAL A 316 -17.27 6.64 -0.56
CA VAL A 316 -17.63 5.79 0.57
C VAL A 316 -16.37 5.13 1.13
N LYS A 317 -16.06 5.37 2.41
CA LYS A 317 -14.86 4.86 3.11
C LYS A 317 -15.17 4.15 4.43
N ASN A 318 -16.43 3.91 4.74
CA ASN A 318 -16.90 3.39 6.03
C ASN A 318 -16.82 1.86 6.17
N ASN A 319 -15.88 1.22 5.48
CA ASN A 319 -15.78 -0.25 5.40
C ASN A 319 -15.33 -0.94 6.71
N ALA A 320 -14.90 -0.18 7.72
CA ALA A 320 -14.59 -0.69 9.07
C ALA A 320 -15.52 -0.16 10.17
N SER A 321 -16.57 0.60 9.81
CA SER A 321 -17.62 0.94 10.75
C SER A 321 -18.43 -0.31 11.14
N THR A 322 -18.90 -0.36 12.37
CA THR A 322 -19.86 -1.34 12.87
C THR A 322 -21.15 -0.63 13.24
N GLN A 323 -22.24 -1.36 13.48
CA GLN A 323 -23.52 -0.78 13.91
C GLN A 323 -23.42 0.03 15.22
N TYR A 324 -22.40 -0.25 16.03
CA TYR A 324 -22.14 0.42 17.31
C TYR A 324 -21.23 1.65 17.17
N ASP A 325 -20.57 1.83 16.03
CA ASP A 325 -19.69 2.97 15.81
C ASP A 325 -20.50 4.20 15.38
N ILE A 326 -20.42 5.29 16.15
CA ILE A 326 -21.07 6.58 15.83
C ILE A 326 -20.38 7.26 14.63
N THR A 327 -19.08 7.01 14.43
CA THR A 327 -18.28 7.68 13.41
C THR A 327 -17.87 6.73 12.31
N ASP A 328 -17.98 7.20 11.07
CA ASP A 328 -17.46 6.47 9.93
C ASP A 328 -15.94 6.33 9.97
N LYS A 329 -15.46 5.08 9.78
CA LYS A 329 -14.04 4.76 9.74
C LYS A 329 -13.71 3.72 8.67
N SER A 330 -12.54 3.91 8.07
CA SER A 330 -11.95 2.97 7.12
C SER A 330 -11.08 1.94 7.82
N ILE A 331 -10.93 0.74 7.24
CA ILE A 331 -10.06 -0.31 7.79
C ILE A 331 -8.59 0.08 7.86
N THR A 332 -8.18 1.05 7.03
CA THR A 332 -6.84 1.62 7.07
C THR A 332 -6.64 2.37 8.39
N PRO A 333 -5.70 1.94 9.25
CA PRO A 333 -5.46 2.61 10.51
C PRO A 333 -4.85 4.00 10.29
N MET A 334 -4.92 4.85 11.31
CA MET A 334 -4.30 6.18 11.25
C MET A 334 -2.82 6.11 10.85
N GLY A 335 -2.45 6.78 9.75
CA GLY A 335 -1.09 6.75 9.19
C GLY A 335 -0.78 5.52 8.31
N GLY A 336 -1.78 4.69 8.03
CA GLY A 336 -1.65 3.48 7.22
C GLY A 336 -1.08 2.28 7.96
N PHE A 337 -1.20 1.09 7.37
CA PHE A 337 -0.56 -0.11 7.89
C PHE A 337 0.97 0.00 7.75
N PRO A 338 1.75 -0.23 8.82
CA PRO A 338 3.21 -0.08 8.77
C PRO A 338 3.84 -0.97 7.70
N PHE A 339 4.67 -0.39 6.83
CA PHE A 339 5.33 -1.06 5.69
C PHE A 339 4.39 -1.55 4.58
N TYR A 340 3.09 -1.28 4.67
CA TYR A 340 2.12 -1.60 3.63
C TYR A 340 1.58 -0.34 2.97
N GLY A 341 0.95 0.53 3.75
CA GLY A 341 0.22 1.72 3.28
C GLY A 341 -1.26 1.61 3.58
N GLU A 342 -2.07 2.20 2.71
CA GLU A 342 -3.53 2.18 2.80
C GLU A 342 -4.09 0.94 2.09
N VAL A 343 -5.22 0.44 2.58
CA VAL A 343 -6.02 -0.61 1.96
C VAL A 343 -7.19 0.08 1.27
N ASN A 344 -7.21 0.03 -0.05
CA ASN A 344 -8.18 0.77 -0.87
C ASN A 344 -9.10 -0.17 -1.66
N ASN A 345 -8.68 -1.41 -1.90
CA ASN A 345 -9.51 -2.42 -2.56
C ASN A 345 -10.35 -3.18 -1.53
N ASP A 346 -11.19 -4.09 -2.05
CA ASP A 346 -11.86 -5.08 -1.22
C ASP A 346 -10.84 -5.79 -0.34
N PHE A 347 -11.28 -6.20 0.85
CA PHE A 347 -10.41 -6.91 1.79
C PHE A 347 -11.16 -8.02 2.52
N LEU A 348 -10.38 -9.00 2.96
CA LEU A 348 -10.81 -10.02 3.88
C LEU A 348 -10.18 -9.79 5.25
N MET A 349 -11.03 -9.77 6.27
CA MET A 349 -10.62 -9.84 7.66
C MET A 349 -10.66 -11.30 8.11
N ILE A 350 -9.49 -11.89 8.37
CA ILE A 350 -9.39 -13.28 8.83
C ILE A 350 -8.97 -13.36 10.29
N LYS A 351 -9.49 -14.37 11.01
CA LYS A 351 -9.15 -14.63 12.40
C LYS A 351 -7.65 -14.93 12.58
N GLY A 352 -7.05 -14.26 13.56
CA GLY A 352 -5.70 -14.53 14.04
C GLY A 352 -4.61 -14.10 13.07
N CYS A 353 -3.45 -14.72 13.20
CA CYS A 353 -2.32 -14.50 12.29
C CYS A 353 -2.51 -15.27 10.97
N CYS A 354 -1.78 -14.85 9.95
CA CYS A 354 -1.66 -15.56 8.69
C CYS A 354 -0.19 -15.73 8.29
N ILE A 355 0.10 -16.73 7.47
CA ILE A 355 1.42 -17.01 6.91
C ILE A 355 2.00 -15.78 6.20
N GLY A 356 3.31 -15.57 6.38
CA GLY A 356 4.06 -14.61 5.57
C GLY A 356 4.21 -13.23 6.19
N ALA A 357 5.05 -12.42 5.55
CA ALA A 357 5.26 -11.01 5.91
C ALA A 357 4.19 -10.12 5.25
N LYS A 358 4.13 -8.85 5.65
CA LYS A 358 3.31 -7.84 4.95
C LYS A 358 3.74 -7.73 3.48
N LYS A 359 2.84 -7.31 2.58
CA LYS A 359 3.02 -7.28 1.12
C LYS A 359 3.21 -8.66 0.46
N ARG A 360 3.06 -9.75 1.22
CA ARG A 360 3.15 -11.09 0.64
C ARG A 360 1.82 -11.51 0.05
N ILE A 361 1.89 -12.10 -1.14
CA ILE A 361 0.76 -12.79 -1.73
C ILE A 361 0.41 -14.06 -0.92
N ILE A 362 -0.86 -14.19 -0.59
CA ILE A 362 -1.46 -15.34 0.05
C ILE A 362 -2.50 -15.89 -0.92
N THR A 363 -2.45 -17.19 -1.19
CA THR A 363 -3.52 -17.85 -1.94
C THR A 363 -4.51 -18.39 -0.93
N LEU A 364 -5.73 -17.89 -0.99
CA LEU A 364 -6.85 -18.38 -0.21
C LEU A 364 -7.51 -19.51 -0.98
N ARG A 365 -7.92 -20.56 -0.27
CA ARG A 365 -8.63 -21.71 -0.83
C ARG A 365 -9.82 -22.01 0.07
N LYS A 366 -10.94 -22.44 -0.50
CA LYS A 366 -12.03 -23.03 0.26
C LYS A 366 -11.51 -24.24 1.07
N SER A 367 -12.08 -24.48 2.24
CA SER A 367 -11.63 -25.57 3.09
C SER A 367 -11.74 -26.92 2.36
N LEU A 368 -10.78 -27.81 2.61
CA LEU A 368 -10.90 -29.22 2.19
C LEU A 368 -11.72 -30.06 3.17
N LEU A 369 -11.97 -29.52 4.36
CA LEU A 369 -12.65 -30.21 5.44
C LEU A 369 -14.09 -29.71 5.53
N VAL A 370 -15.02 -30.65 5.66
CA VAL A 370 -16.39 -30.31 6.05
C VAL A 370 -16.38 -29.92 7.53
N HIS A 371 -16.92 -28.75 7.84
CA HIS A 371 -16.92 -28.21 9.19
C HIS A 371 -18.23 -28.52 9.92
N THR A 372 -18.13 -29.28 11.00
CA THR A 372 -19.28 -29.61 11.88
C THR A 372 -19.19 -28.94 13.25
N LYS A 373 -18.02 -28.36 13.58
CA LYS A 373 -17.81 -27.71 14.88
C LYS A 373 -18.59 -26.40 14.97
N ARG A 374 -19.29 -26.18 16.08
CA ARG A 374 -20.02 -24.92 16.36
C ARG A 374 -19.16 -23.67 16.16
N SER A 375 -17.89 -23.68 16.59
CA SER A 375 -16.97 -22.55 16.37
C SER A 375 -16.66 -22.24 14.91
N ALA A 376 -16.83 -23.21 14.01
CA ALA A 376 -16.66 -23.01 12.58
C ALA A 376 -17.94 -22.49 11.92
N LEU A 377 -19.11 -22.88 12.43
CA LEU A 377 -20.43 -22.49 11.95
C LEU A 377 -20.98 -21.19 12.60
N GLU A 378 -20.33 -20.68 13.65
CA GLU A 378 -20.78 -19.47 14.39
C GLU A 378 -20.90 -18.23 13.48
N THR A 379 -22.01 -17.52 13.50
CA THR A 379 -22.13 -16.22 12.79
C THR A 379 -21.33 -15.15 13.55
N ILE A 380 -20.61 -14.26 12.84
CA ILE A 380 -19.74 -13.27 13.48
C ILE A 380 -20.36 -11.87 13.44
N ASN A 381 -20.75 -11.39 14.63
CA ASN A 381 -21.20 -10.02 14.85
C ASN A 381 -20.07 -9.19 15.48
N LEU A 382 -19.50 -8.27 14.70
CA LEU A 382 -18.41 -7.39 15.16
C LEU A 382 -18.98 -6.16 15.88
N LYS A 383 -18.52 -5.91 17.11
CA LYS A 383 -18.87 -4.71 17.89
C LYS A 383 -17.89 -3.56 17.68
N PHE A 384 -16.62 -3.86 17.46
CA PHE A 384 -15.60 -2.84 17.27
C PHE A 384 -14.43 -3.35 16.42
N ILE A 385 -13.88 -2.48 15.60
CA ILE A 385 -12.64 -2.70 14.85
C ILE A 385 -11.66 -1.58 15.21
N ASP A 386 -10.46 -1.96 15.67
CA ASP A 386 -9.42 -0.97 16.02
C ASP A 386 -8.74 -0.42 14.76
N THR A 387 -8.88 0.88 14.53
CA THR A 387 -8.25 1.63 13.43
C THR A 387 -7.21 2.62 13.96
N SER A 388 -6.79 2.47 15.22
CA SER A 388 -5.71 3.27 15.78
C SER A 388 -4.37 3.07 15.08
N SER A 389 -3.49 4.08 15.16
CA SER A 389 -2.15 4.02 14.59
C SER A 389 -1.38 2.82 15.12
N LYS A 390 -0.91 1.97 14.19
CA LYS A 390 -0.04 0.82 14.48
C LYS A 390 1.45 1.19 14.47
N LEU A 391 1.77 2.45 14.20
CA LEU A 391 3.08 3.03 14.41
C LEU A 391 3.11 3.62 15.83
N GLY A 392 3.71 2.88 16.77
CA GLY A 392 3.72 3.23 18.19
C GLY A 392 2.42 2.85 18.91
N HIS A 393 2.03 3.66 19.90
CA HIS A 393 0.82 3.46 20.69
C HIS A 393 -0.28 4.45 20.26
N GLY A 394 -1.10 4.05 19.29
CA GLY A 394 -2.25 4.83 18.85
C GLY A 394 -3.30 4.96 19.96
N ARG A 395 -3.78 6.20 20.20
CA ARG A 395 -4.85 6.50 21.17
C ARG A 395 -6.16 6.92 20.53
N PHE A 396 -6.14 7.23 19.25
CA PHE A 396 -7.26 7.77 18.51
C PHE A 396 -7.61 6.84 17.36
N GLN A 397 -8.90 6.70 17.07
CA GLN A 397 -9.42 5.83 16.02
C GLN A 397 -9.51 6.54 14.67
N THR A 398 -9.87 7.83 14.67
CA THR A 398 -10.04 8.65 13.46
C THR A 398 -9.24 9.95 13.54
N SER A 399 -8.90 10.49 12.36
CA SER A 399 -8.20 11.78 12.25
C SER A 399 -9.06 12.96 12.76
N GLY A 400 -10.38 12.89 12.60
CA GLY A 400 -11.33 13.89 13.11
C GLY A 400 -11.23 14.08 14.62
N ILE A 401 -11.14 12.98 15.39
CA ILE A 401 -10.98 13.02 16.86
C ILE A 401 -9.60 13.61 17.24
N ARG A 402 -8.55 13.33 16.47
CA ARG A 402 -7.22 13.91 16.68
C ARG A 402 -7.18 15.43 16.40
N GLY A 403 -8.03 15.92 15.50
CA GLY A 403 -8.15 17.33 15.12
C GLY A 403 -9.00 18.18 16.07
N LYS A 404 -10.03 17.59 16.69
CA LYS A 404 -10.96 18.25 17.63
C LYS A 404 -10.39 18.34 19.06
N GLY A 405 -9.23 18.97 19.23
CA GLY A 405 -8.90 19.64 20.50
C GLY A 405 -7.90 18.98 21.46
N PHE A 406 -7.47 17.73 21.26
CA PHE A 406 -6.53 17.07 22.21
C PHE A 406 -5.05 17.19 21.82
N ARG A 407 -4.57 18.41 21.52
CA ARG A 407 -3.12 18.69 21.44
C ARG A 407 -2.63 19.14 22.81
N GLY A 408 -1.74 18.35 23.42
CA GLY A 408 -1.19 18.64 24.73
C GLY A 408 -0.50 20.00 24.81
N VAL A 409 -0.59 20.65 25.98
CA VAL A 409 -0.12 22.01 26.30
C VAL A 409 1.23 22.37 25.69
N LYS A 410 2.18 21.42 25.70
CA LYS A 410 3.54 21.58 25.15
C LYS A 410 3.57 21.96 23.66
N SER A 411 2.72 21.31 22.86
CA SER A 411 2.68 21.57 21.42
C SER A 411 1.99 22.89 21.08
N ARG A 412 1.09 23.38 21.94
CA ARG A 412 0.39 24.66 21.77
C ARG A 412 1.26 25.84 22.20
N TRP A 413 1.92 25.74 23.35
CA TRP A 413 2.64 26.85 24.00
C TRP A 413 4.17 26.75 23.94
N HIS A 414 4.74 25.78 23.22
CA HIS A 414 6.19 25.57 23.11
C HIS A 414 6.92 25.43 24.45
N THR A 415 6.24 24.94 25.50
CA THR A 415 6.83 24.82 26.84
C THR A 415 7.92 23.73 26.90
N LYS A 416 9.04 24.03 27.58
CA LYS A 416 10.18 23.11 27.75
C LYS A 416 9.74 21.82 28.45
N LYS A 417 10.37 20.70 28.07
CA LYS A 417 10.09 19.37 28.64
C LYS A 417 10.78 19.27 30.01
N LEU A 418 10.00 19.11 31.08
CA LEU A 418 10.56 18.79 32.40
C LEU A 418 11.40 17.49 32.34
N PRO A 419 12.59 17.45 32.97
CA PRO A 419 13.56 16.38 32.81
C PRO A 419 13.24 15.06 33.53
N ARG A 420 12.15 14.92 34.31
CA ARG A 420 11.82 13.67 35.02
C ARG A 420 10.34 13.27 34.97
N LYS A 421 10.09 11.96 34.99
CA LYS A 421 8.76 11.36 35.28
C LYS A 421 8.45 11.66 36.75
N THR A 422 7.47 12.52 37.02
CA THR A 422 6.85 12.58 38.35
C THR A 422 5.91 11.39 38.55
N HIS A 423 5.79 10.92 39.79
CA HIS A 423 5.18 9.65 40.20
C HIS A 423 3.67 9.49 39.86
N LYS A 424 2.99 10.55 39.44
CA LYS A 424 1.58 10.53 39.01
C LYS A 424 1.51 10.91 37.53
N GLY A 425 1.19 9.92 36.69
CA GLY A 425 1.42 9.93 35.25
C GLY A 425 0.51 10.83 34.40
N LEU A 426 0.44 12.14 34.70
CA LEU A 426 -0.15 13.13 33.81
C LEU A 426 0.78 14.32 33.57
N ARG A 427 0.90 14.67 32.29
CA ARG A 427 1.75 15.74 31.76
C ARG A 427 1.16 17.12 32.10
N LYS A 428 1.40 17.64 33.31
CA LYS A 428 1.05 19.02 33.68
C LYS A 428 2.23 19.99 33.47
N VAL A 429 1.89 21.28 33.32
CA VAL A 429 2.82 22.42 33.47
C VAL A 429 3.24 22.46 34.95
N ALA A 430 4.49 22.81 35.26
CA ALA A 430 5.07 22.68 36.61
C ALA A 430 4.31 23.46 37.71
N CYS A 431 3.55 24.47 37.32
CA CYS A 431 2.77 25.35 38.21
C CYS A 431 1.56 25.88 37.40
N ILE A 432 0.36 25.88 38.01
CA ILE A 432 -0.89 26.40 37.41
C ILE A 432 -1.14 27.87 37.89
N GLY A 433 -0.11 28.51 38.43
CA GLY A 433 -0.19 29.83 39.08
C GLY A 433 -0.01 29.71 40.59
N ALA A 434 0.13 30.86 41.25
CA ALA A 434 0.13 30.95 42.71
C ALA A 434 -1.19 30.39 43.28
N TRP A 435 -1.14 29.88 44.51
CA TRP A 435 -2.30 29.30 45.21
C TRP A 435 -3.43 30.32 45.42
N HIS A 436 -3.12 31.61 45.29
CA HIS A 436 -4.06 32.72 45.27
C HIS A 436 -3.80 33.62 44.05
N PRO A 437 -4.83 34.02 43.28
CA PRO A 437 -6.26 33.76 43.50
C PRO A 437 -6.69 32.34 43.08
N SER A 438 -7.81 31.86 43.63
CA SER A 438 -8.42 30.55 43.38
C SER A 438 -8.87 30.32 41.93
N ARG A 439 -8.83 31.36 41.07
CA ARG A 439 -9.12 31.29 39.65
C ARG A 439 -7.85 31.02 38.84
N VAL A 440 -7.91 30.03 37.95
CA VAL A 440 -6.86 29.79 36.96
C VAL A 440 -6.79 31.00 36.02
N ALA A 441 -5.73 31.81 36.15
CA ALA A 441 -5.54 33.02 35.35
C ALA A 441 -5.60 32.71 33.83
N PHE A 442 -6.09 33.67 33.04
CA PHE A 442 -6.18 33.54 31.57
C PHE A 442 -4.80 33.40 30.91
N THR A 443 -3.74 33.81 31.61
CA THR A 443 -2.32 33.68 31.22
C THR A 443 -1.81 32.24 31.31
N VAL A 444 -2.53 31.33 31.97
CA VAL A 444 -2.11 29.93 32.14
C VAL A 444 -2.24 29.15 30.83
N ALA A 445 -1.16 28.48 30.45
CA ALA A 445 -1.08 27.66 29.24
C ALA A 445 -2.06 26.46 29.26
N ARG A 446 -3.13 26.51 28.47
CA ARG A 446 -4.15 25.45 28.34
C ARG A 446 -4.07 24.69 27.02
N ALA A 447 -4.52 23.43 26.96
CA ALA A 447 -4.72 22.74 25.69
C ALA A 447 -5.82 23.44 24.86
N GLY A 448 -5.77 23.36 23.53
CA GLY A 448 -6.73 24.01 22.64
C GLY A 448 -6.17 24.33 21.26
N GLN A 449 -6.91 25.12 20.47
CA GLN A 449 -6.57 25.43 19.08
C GLN A 449 -5.25 26.20 18.97
N LYS A 450 -4.41 25.78 18.02
CA LYS A 450 -3.14 26.42 17.66
C LYS A 450 -3.19 26.83 16.19
N GLY A 451 -3.22 28.12 15.93
CA GLY A 451 -3.28 28.69 14.58
C GLY A 451 -4.70 28.97 14.11
N TYR A 452 -4.81 29.67 12.98
CA TYR A 452 -6.08 30.21 12.45
C TYR A 452 -6.70 31.32 13.33
N HIS A 453 -5.86 32.19 13.89
CA HIS A 453 -6.31 33.35 14.66
C HIS A 453 -6.34 34.60 13.77
N HIS A 454 -7.34 35.46 13.98
CA HIS A 454 -7.29 36.82 13.43
C HIS A 454 -6.17 37.60 14.13
N ARG A 455 -5.29 38.20 13.33
CA ARG A 455 -4.09 38.90 13.78
C ARG A 455 -3.78 39.99 12.79
N THR A 456 -3.36 41.15 13.31
CA THR A 456 -2.95 42.31 12.51
C THR A 456 -1.45 42.48 12.66
N GLU A 457 -0.71 42.40 11.56
CA GLU A 457 0.69 42.81 11.54
C GLU A 457 0.77 44.33 11.33
N ILE A 458 1.42 45.04 12.24
CA ILE A 458 1.55 46.51 12.19
C ILE A 458 2.93 46.92 11.66
N ASN A 459 3.04 48.14 11.14
CA ASN A 459 4.31 48.79 10.75
C ASN A 459 5.10 48.06 9.65
N LYS A 460 4.41 47.47 8.67
CA LYS A 460 5.06 46.90 7.47
C LYS A 460 5.35 48.01 6.47
N LYS A 461 6.63 48.28 6.24
CA LYS A 461 7.07 49.27 5.26
C LYS A 461 6.98 48.68 3.85
N ILE A 462 6.43 49.46 2.92
CA ILE A 462 6.37 49.13 1.50
C ILE A 462 7.73 49.48 0.88
N TYR A 463 8.37 48.50 0.26
CA TYR A 463 9.67 48.65 -0.40
C TYR A 463 9.51 49.06 -1.87
N ARG A 464 8.50 48.51 -2.55
CA ARG A 464 8.20 48.82 -3.94
C ARG A 464 6.72 48.53 -4.22
N ILE A 465 6.09 49.40 -4.99
CA ILE A 465 4.81 49.12 -5.67
C ILE A 465 5.20 48.92 -7.14
N GLY A 466 4.95 47.72 -7.66
CA GLY A 466 5.34 47.36 -9.02
C GLY A 466 4.12 47.06 -9.87
N ALA A 467 4.14 47.56 -11.10
CA ALA A 467 3.12 47.24 -12.08
C ALA A 467 3.19 45.76 -12.49
N GLY A 468 2.04 45.19 -12.81
CA GLY A 468 1.92 43.88 -13.42
C GLY A 468 2.53 43.83 -14.82
N ILE A 469 2.44 42.66 -15.45
CA ILE A 469 2.79 42.47 -16.85
C ILE A 469 1.80 43.27 -17.69
N HIS A 470 2.29 44.28 -18.40
CA HIS A 470 1.47 45.14 -19.25
C HIS A 470 2.07 45.24 -20.65
N THR A 471 1.20 45.49 -21.62
CA THR A 471 1.59 45.66 -23.02
C THR A 471 1.73 47.15 -23.30
N LYS A 472 2.92 47.57 -23.75
CA LYS A 472 3.15 48.93 -24.23
C LYS A 472 3.67 48.79 -25.66
N ASP A 473 3.02 49.48 -26.61
CA ASP A 473 3.40 49.48 -28.03
C ASP A 473 3.52 48.07 -28.65
N GLY A 474 2.55 47.19 -28.36
CA GLY A 474 2.50 45.82 -28.87
C GLY A 474 3.55 44.85 -28.29
N LYS A 475 4.44 45.31 -27.41
CA LYS A 475 5.46 44.49 -26.74
C LYS A 475 5.10 44.25 -25.27
N ILE A 476 5.28 43.01 -24.82
CA ILE A 476 5.01 42.61 -23.43
C ILE A 476 6.17 43.08 -22.55
N VAL A 477 5.92 44.06 -21.68
CA VAL A 477 6.91 44.61 -20.75
C VAL A 477 6.87 43.79 -19.45
N LYS A 478 7.98 43.13 -19.10
CA LYS A 478 8.11 42.25 -17.92
C LYS A 478 9.18 42.69 -16.92
N ASN A 479 9.81 43.85 -17.10
CA ASN A 479 10.93 44.34 -16.30
C ASN A 479 10.51 45.03 -14.99
N ASN A 480 9.55 44.43 -14.27
CA ASN A 480 8.97 45.04 -13.07
C ASN A 480 9.78 44.82 -11.78
N ALA A 481 10.90 44.09 -11.83
CA ALA A 481 11.82 43.89 -10.71
C ALA A 481 13.27 44.31 -10.98
N SER A 482 13.59 44.81 -12.17
CA SER A 482 14.90 45.43 -12.44
C SER A 482 15.11 46.66 -11.55
N THR A 483 16.33 46.85 -11.07
CA THR A 483 16.81 48.07 -10.41
C THR A 483 17.79 48.80 -11.34
N GLN A 484 18.13 50.06 -11.04
CA GLN A 484 19.09 50.84 -11.84
C GLN A 484 20.50 50.21 -11.90
N TYR A 485 20.80 49.26 -11.01
CA TYR A 485 22.09 48.58 -10.92
C TYR A 485 22.10 47.22 -11.63
N ASP A 486 20.96 46.74 -12.11
CA ASP A 486 20.86 45.44 -12.76
C ASP A 486 21.19 45.56 -14.25
N ILE A 487 22.14 44.74 -14.72
CA ILE A 487 22.57 44.69 -16.14
C ILE A 487 21.49 44.06 -17.04
N THR A 488 20.70 43.13 -16.48
CA THR A 488 19.68 42.36 -17.21
C THR A 488 18.29 42.65 -16.69
N ASP A 489 17.33 42.75 -17.60
CA ASP A 489 15.93 42.89 -17.23
C ASP A 489 15.37 41.64 -16.56
N LYS A 490 14.69 41.84 -15.42
CA LYS A 490 14.09 40.75 -14.64
C LYS A 490 12.71 41.10 -14.11
N SER A 491 11.86 40.08 -14.12
CA SER A 491 10.51 40.13 -13.57
C SER A 491 10.49 39.72 -12.10
N ILE A 492 9.54 40.22 -11.31
CA ILE A 492 9.40 39.88 -9.89
C ILE A 492 9.17 38.39 -9.64
N THR A 493 8.60 37.70 -10.63
CA THR A 493 8.38 36.26 -10.57
C THR A 493 9.73 35.52 -10.67
N PRO A 494 10.12 34.74 -9.65
CA PRO A 494 11.37 34.00 -9.70
C PRO A 494 11.30 32.87 -10.72
N MET A 495 12.44 32.39 -11.19
CA MET A 495 12.48 31.29 -12.16
C MET A 495 11.73 30.05 -11.64
N GLY A 496 10.71 29.60 -12.38
CA GLY A 496 9.83 28.49 -11.99
C GLY A 496 8.67 28.87 -11.07
N GLY A 497 8.47 30.17 -10.81
CA GLY A 497 7.37 30.71 -10.01
C GLY A 497 7.59 30.65 -8.51
N PHE A 498 6.77 31.38 -7.76
CA PHE A 498 6.75 31.29 -6.30
C PHE A 498 6.18 29.93 -5.85
N PRO A 499 6.87 29.16 -5.00
CA PRO A 499 6.42 27.83 -4.59
C PRO A 499 5.02 27.89 -3.98
N PHE A 500 4.08 27.10 -4.50
CA PHE A 500 2.66 27.05 -4.11
C PHE A 500 1.81 28.30 -4.40
N TYR A 501 2.38 29.36 -5.00
CA TYR A 501 1.61 30.51 -5.50
C TYR A 501 1.50 30.46 -7.02
N GLY A 502 2.65 30.40 -7.72
CA GLY A 502 2.75 30.49 -9.17
C GLY A 502 3.41 31.80 -9.60
N GLU A 503 2.96 32.35 -10.73
CA GLU A 503 3.48 33.59 -11.31
C GLU A 503 2.71 34.81 -10.78
N VAL A 504 3.40 35.96 -10.68
CA VAL A 504 2.80 37.25 -10.32
C VAL A 504 2.64 38.06 -11.60
N ASN A 505 1.41 38.12 -12.10
CA ASN A 505 1.10 38.78 -13.38
C ASN A 505 0.48 40.17 -13.21
N ASN A 506 -0.14 40.43 -12.07
CA ASN A 506 -0.80 41.70 -11.76
C ASN A 506 0.10 42.61 -10.91
N ASP A 507 -0.37 43.83 -10.65
CA ASP A 507 0.27 44.76 -9.74
C ASP A 507 0.57 44.10 -8.39
N PHE A 508 1.74 44.40 -7.86
CA PHE A 508 2.24 43.78 -6.66
C PHE A 508 2.86 44.79 -5.72
N LEU A 509 2.90 44.39 -4.46
CA LEU A 509 3.43 45.20 -3.37
C LEU A 509 4.50 44.39 -2.64
N MET A 510 5.71 44.94 -2.61
CA MET A 510 6.83 44.36 -1.88
C MET A 510 6.86 44.97 -0.48
N ILE A 511 6.68 44.16 0.56
CA ILE A 511 6.77 44.61 1.96
C ILE A 511 8.03 44.10 2.65
N LYS A 512 8.46 44.82 3.69
CA LYS A 512 9.52 44.38 4.60
C LYS A 512 9.15 43.06 5.30
N GLY A 513 9.97 42.02 5.09
CA GLY A 513 9.92 40.76 5.82
C GLY A 513 8.83 39.80 5.32
N CYS A 514 8.10 39.17 6.24
CA CYS A 514 7.00 38.25 5.93
C CYS A 514 5.63 38.93 5.98
N CYS A 515 4.61 38.26 5.44
CA CYS A 515 3.20 38.62 5.62
C CYS A 515 2.47 37.49 6.35
N ILE A 516 1.39 37.82 7.06
CA ILE A 516 0.62 36.85 7.81
C ILE A 516 -0.17 35.90 6.91
N GLY A 517 -0.22 34.62 7.31
CA GLY A 517 -1.06 33.61 6.68
C GLY A 517 -0.29 32.67 5.75
N ALA A 518 -1.03 31.70 5.21
CA ALA A 518 -0.49 30.79 4.20
C ALA A 518 -0.55 31.45 2.81
N LYS A 519 0.29 30.99 1.89
CA LYS A 519 0.28 31.42 0.49
C LYS A 519 -1.11 31.24 -0.13
N LYS A 520 -1.51 32.16 -1.03
CA LYS A 520 -2.85 32.24 -1.66
C LYS A 520 -4.02 32.62 -0.74
N ARG A 521 -3.79 32.91 0.55
CA ARG A 521 -4.83 33.45 1.42
C ARG A 521 -5.03 34.94 1.12
N ILE A 522 -6.28 35.38 1.04
CA ILE A 522 -6.63 36.80 0.92
C ILE A 522 -6.18 37.54 2.18
N ILE A 523 -5.55 38.70 1.99
CA ILE A 523 -5.05 39.56 3.05
C ILE A 523 -5.66 40.94 2.86
N THR A 524 -6.30 41.47 3.90
CA THR A 524 -6.82 42.85 3.90
C THR A 524 -5.69 43.79 4.28
N LEU A 525 -5.35 44.73 3.39
CA LEU A 525 -4.39 45.80 3.65
C LEU A 525 -5.13 47.07 4.06
N ARG A 526 -4.57 47.82 5.00
CA ARG A 526 -5.08 49.13 5.44
C ARG A 526 -3.91 50.08 5.66
N LYS A 527 -4.16 51.40 5.52
CA LYS A 527 -3.19 52.41 5.97
C LYS A 527 -2.97 52.26 7.49
N SER A 528 -1.75 52.55 7.93
CA SER A 528 -1.39 52.56 9.35
C SER A 528 -2.29 53.54 10.10
N LEU A 529 -2.78 53.12 11.28
CA LEU A 529 -3.46 54.01 12.22
C LEU A 529 -2.49 54.86 13.04
N LEU A 530 -1.23 54.45 13.08
CA LEU A 530 -0.19 55.11 13.86
C LEU A 530 0.62 56.01 12.93
N VAL A 531 0.83 57.26 13.35
CA VAL A 531 1.78 58.18 12.73
C VAL A 531 3.20 57.66 13.00
N HIS A 532 4.00 57.53 11.93
CA HIS A 532 5.36 57.01 12.02
C HIS A 532 6.34 58.13 12.37
N THR A 533 6.96 58.07 13.56
CA THR A 533 7.95 59.06 14.03
C THR A 533 9.40 58.58 13.93
N LYS A 534 9.61 57.26 13.80
CA LYS A 534 10.96 56.66 13.79
C LYS A 534 11.68 56.93 12.46
N ARG A 535 12.95 57.33 12.53
CA ARG A 535 13.84 57.54 11.36
C ARG A 535 13.85 56.33 10.39
N SER A 536 13.92 55.11 10.92
CA SER A 536 13.87 53.87 10.10
C SER A 536 12.55 53.67 9.36
N ALA A 537 11.46 54.27 9.84
CA ALA A 537 10.17 54.23 9.14
C ALA A 537 10.10 55.31 8.04
N LEU A 538 10.72 56.47 8.26
CA LEU A 538 10.71 57.63 7.35
C LEU A 538 11.84 57.63 6.31
N GLU A 539 12.88 56.82 6.46
CA GLU A 539 13.99 56.74 5.49
C GLU A 539 13.48 56.38 4.08
N THR A 540 14.03 57.01 3.05
CA THR A 540 13.77 56.64 1.67
C THR A 540 14.45 55.31 1.35
N ILE A 541 13.73 54.38 0.70
CA ILE A 541 14.28 53.06 0.38
C ILE A 541 14.87 53.10 -1.02
N ASN A 542 16.19 52.89 -1.12
CA ASN A 542 16.87 52.66 -2.39
C ASN A 542 17.20 51.17 -2.54
N LEU A 543 16.47 50.46 -3.41
CA LEU A 543 16.67 49.03 -3.67
C LEU A 543 17.76 48.83 -4.72
N LYS A 544 18.92 48.29 -4.30
CA LYS A 544 20.04 47.99 -5.20
C LYS A 544 19.96 46.63 -5.90
N PHE A 545 19.21 45.69 -5.33
CA PHE A 545 19.12 44.33 -5.86
C PHE A 545 17.84 43.63 -5.39
N ILE A 546 17.20 42.90 -6.29
CA ILE A 546 16.08 42.00 -6.01
C ILE A 546 16.45 40.62 -6.53
N ASP A 547 16.37 39.62 -5.65
CA ASP A 547 16.67 38.22 -5.96
C ASP A 547 15.45 37.50 -6.55
N THR A 548 15.52 37.20 -7.84
CA THR A 548 14.53 36.46 -8.65
C THR A 548 15.01 35.04 -8.98
N SER A 549 16.03 34.54 -8.28
CA SER A 549 16.48 33.16 -8.42
C SER A 549 15.40 32.14 -8.03
N SER A 550 15.48 30.95 -8.63
CA SER A 550 14.50 29.89 -8.37
C SER A 550 14.43 29.54 -6.89
N LYS A 551 13.21 29.57 -6.33
CA LYS A 551 12.93 29.19 -4.93
C LYS A 551 12.64 27.70 -4.77
N LEU A 552 12.86 26.91 -5.83
CA LEU A 552 12.77 25.45 -5.82
C LEU A 552 14.19 24.88 -5.99
N GLY A 553 14.74 24.29 -4.92
CA GLY A 553 16.11 23.75 -4.90
C GLY A 553 17.18 24.82 -4.63
N HIS A 554 18.38 24.64 -5.19
CA HIS A 554 19.49 25.59 -5.10
C HIS A 554 19.51 26.51 -6.33
N GLY A 555 18.72 27.59 -6.30
CA GLY A 555 18.69 28.58 -7.37
C GLY A 555 19.95 29.45 -7.39
N ARG A 556 20.59 29.59 -8.56
CA ARG A 556 21.81 30.40 -8.77
C ARG A 556 21.65 31.54 -9.79
N PHE A 557 20.74 31.41 -10.75
CA PHE A 557 20.57 32.36 -11.87
C PHE A 557 19.33 33.23 -11.68
N GLN A 558 19.39 34.48 -12.14
CA GLN A 558 18.32 35.47 -11.99
C GLN A 558 17.35 35.42 -13.18
N THR A 559 17.87 35.24 -14.40
CA THR A 559 17.08 35.06 -15.62
C THR A 559 17.34 33.71 -16.30
N SER A 560 16.41 33.29 -17.16
CA SER A 560 16.63 32.11 -18.01
C SER A 560 17.75 32.31 -19.02
N GLY A 561 17.97 33.57 -19.46
CA GLY A 561 19.07 33.96 -20.34
C GLY A 561 20.43 33.72 -19.70
N ASP A 562 20.63 34.19 -18.46
CA ASP A 562 21.88 33.97 -17.71
C ASP A 562 22.17 32.48 -17.56
N LYS A 563 21.12 31.69 -17.30
CA LYS A 563 21.22 30.24 -17.14
C LYS A 563 21.59 29.56 -18.46
N SER A 564 21.03 29.97 -19.59
CA SER A 564 21.41 29.42 -20.90
C SER A 564 22.85 29.79 -21.28
N THR A 565 23.25 31.05 -21.05
CA THR A 565 24.63 31.50 -21.33
C THR A 565 25.64 30.74 -20.49
N PHE A 566 25.35 30.54 -19.20
CA PHE A 566 26.25 29.79 -18.31
C PHE A 566 26.31 28.30 -18.63
N MET A 567 25.17 27.66 -18.95
CA MET A 567 25.12 26.22 -19.18
C MET A 567 25.56 25.81 -20.60
N GLY A 568 25.61 26.76 -21.54
CA GLY A 568 25.90 26.50 -22.95
C GLY A 568 24.81 25.66 -23.65
N ALA A 569 25.10 25.23 -24.87
CA ALA A 569 24.19 24.37 -25.64
C ALA A 569 24.05 22.99 -25.00
N LEU A 570 22.87 22.66 -24.48
CA LEU A 570 22.63 21.36 -23.87
C LEU A 570 22.30 20.31 -24.94
N LYS A 571 22.53 19.03 -24.63
CA LYS A 571 22.21 17.91 -25.54
C LYS A 571 20.79 17.94 -26.10
N LYS A 572 19.82 18.42 -25.30
CA LYS A 572 18.41 18.57 -25.72
C LYS A 572 18.22 19.64 -26.81
N ASP A 573 19.05 20.69 -26.81
CA ASP A 573 18.94 21.81 -27.74
C ASP A 573 19.53 21.37 -29.09
N ARG A 574 20.65 20.62 -29.07
CA ARG A 574 21.21 19.95 -30.26
C ARG A 574 20.22 18.97 -30.91
N ILE A 575 19.53 18.14 -30.12
CA ILE A 575 18.49 17.23 -30.64
C ILE A 575 17.31 18.02 -31.24
N ARG A 576 17.00 19.20 -30.68
CA ARG A 576 15.92 20.06 -31.19
C ARG A 576 16.31 20.72 -32.51
N GLU A 577 17.56 21.17 -32.63
CA GLU A 577 18.14 21.68 -33.87
C GLU A 577 18.21 20.58 -34.94
N GLU A 578 18.70 19.38 -34.61
CA GLU A 578 18.69 18.22 -35.52
C GLU A 578 17.28 17.89 -36.01
N LYS A 579 16.28 17.95 -35.11
CA LYS A 579 14.87 17.76 -35.49
C LYS A 579 14.32 18.90 -36.33
N ALA A 580 14.69 20.15 -36.04
CA ALA A 580 14.26 21.31 -36.81
C ALA A 580 14.90 21.32 -38.20
N GLN A 581 16.17 20.91 -38.31
CA GLN A 581 16.88 20.71 -39.57
C GLN A 581 16.27 19.54 -40.34
N ALA A 582 15.95 18.42 -39.68
CA ALA A 582 15.25 17.30 -40.31
C ALA A 582 13.84 17.70 -40.78
N ALA A 583 13.10 18.52 -40.01
CA ALA A 583 11.79 19.03 -40.40
C ALA A 583 11.87 20.03 -41.56
N ALA A 584 12.87 20.92 -41.56
CA ALA A 584 13.13 21.86 -42.65
C ALA A 584 13.58 21.13 -43.94
N ALA A 585 14.35 20.05 -43.81
CA ALA A 585 14.73 19.19 -44.91
C ALA A 585 13.54 18.38 -45.46
N ALA A 586 12.62 17.95 -44.58
CA ALA A 586 11.39 17.27 -44.96
C ALA A 586 10.34 18.20 -45.59
N ALA A 587 10.37 19.50 -45.32
CA ALA A 587 9.51 20.51 -45.95
C ALA A 587 10.03 21.01 -47.30
N LYS A 588 11.28 20.67 -47.66
CA LYS A 588 11.90 20.96 -48.97
C LYS A 588 11.86 19.76 -49.94
N LYS A 589 11.38 18.61 -49.48
CA LYS A 589 10.97 17.46 -50.31
C LYS A 589 9.45 17.45 -50.38
#